data_AF-A0A920W0D6-F1
#
_entry.id   AF-A0A920W0D6-F1
#
_cell.length_a   1.000
_cell.length_b   1.000
_cell.length_c   1.000
_cell.angle_alpha   90.00
_cell.angle_beta   90.00
_cell.angle_gamma   90.00
#
_symmetry.space_group_name_H-M   'P 1'
#
loop_
_entity.id
_entity.type
_entity.pdbx_description
1 polymer ?
#
loop_
_entity_poly.entity_id
_entity_poly.type
_entity_poly.pdbx_seq_one_letter_code
_entity_poly.pdbx_strand_id
1 'polypeptide(L)' 'MQGLDKAETAEKHSVEQVKIWRRSYATPPPALDDDDERLPAKDPKYSEVPINLLPKTEALKHTVDRFIPYWLKEIVP' A
#
# COMPACT_ATOMS: atom_id res chain seq x y z
N MET A 1 -3.75 6.25 -0.83
CA MET A 1 -3.10 7.56 -1.11
C MET A 1 -2.03 7.81 -0.08
N GLN A 2 -0.76 7.83 -0.49
CA GLN A 2 0.31 8.34 0.36
C GLN A 2 0.52 9.82 0.00
N GLY A 3 0.44 10.70 1.01
CA GLY A 3 0.80 12.12 0.88
C GLY A 3 -0.25 13.09 0.34
N LEU A 4 -1.49 12.67 0.05
CA LEU A 4 -2.58 13.59 -0.31
C LEU A 4 -3.46 13.91 0.90
N ASP A 5 -3.84 15.18 1.05
CA ASP A 5 -4.88 15.56 2.03
C ASP A 5 -6.21 14.87 1.65
N LYS A 6 -7.00 14.53 2.67
CA LYS A 6 -8.28 13.82 2.51
C LYS A 6 -9.25 14.62 1.63
N ALA A 7 -9.15 15.95 1.67
CA ALA A 7 -9.95 16.87 0.85
C ALA A 7 -9.56 16.81 -0.64
N GLU A 8 -8.26 16.91 -0.98
CA GLU A 8 -7.78 16.84 -2.37
C GLU A 8 -8.05 15.48 -3.02
N THR A 9 -8.02 14.42 -2.21
CA THR A 9 -8.35 13.07 -2.66
C THR A 9 -9.83 12.93 -3.03
N ALA A 10 -10.71 13.64 -2.32
CA ALA A 10 -12.15 13.65 -2.56
C ALA A 10 -12.56 14.50 -3.79
N GLU A 11 -11.73 15.46 -4.21
CA GLU A 11 -11.96 16.21 -5.46
C GLU A 11 -11.69 15.37 -6.71
N LYS A 12 -10.73 14.43 -6.64
CA LYS A 12 -10.38 13.55 -7.77
C LYS A 12 -11.17 12.25 -7.79
N HIS A 13 -11.72 11.82 -6.66
CA HIS A 13 -12.45 10.56 -6.50
C HIS A 13 -13.64 10.75 -5.55
N SER A 14 -14.79 10.14 -5.85
CA SER A 14 -15.98 10.31 -5.02
C SER A 14 -15.74 9.90 -3.55
N VAL A 15 -16.45 10.55 -2.64
CA VAL A 15 -16.36 10.28 -1.18
C VAL A 15 -16.67 8.80 -0.89
N GLU A 16 -17.62 8.22 -1.62
CA GLU A 16 -18.00 6.82 -1.57
C GLU A 16 -16.82 5.91 -1.94
N GLN A 17 -16.09 6.24 -3.01
CA GLN A 17 -14.95 5.47 -3.46
C GLN A 17 -13.79 5.53 -2.45
N VAL A 18 -13.50 6.73 -1.91
CA VAL A 18 -12.50 6.90 -0.85
C VAL A 18 -12.88 6.12 0.40
N LYS A 19 -14.17 6.08 0.75
CA LYS A 19 -14.67 5.30 1.89
C LYS A 19 -14.48 3.79 1.67
N ILE A 20 -14.67 3.29 0.45
CA ILE A 20 -14.40 1.90 0.09
C ILE A 20 -12.92 1.60 0.30
N TRP A 21 -12.00 2.37 -0.27
CA TRP A 21 -10.55 2.13 -0.12
C TRP A 21 -10.08 2.20 1.34
N ARG A 22 -10.72 3.01 2.18
CA ARG A 22 -10.36 3.15 3.60
C ARG A 22 -10.97 2.09 4.51
N ARG A 23 -12.01 1.38 4.08
CA ARG A 23 -12.76 0.43 4.94
C ARG A 23 -12.83 -0.99 4.40
N SER A 24 -12.56 -1.19 3.12
CA SER A 24 -12.52 -2.52 2.53
C SER A 24 -11.31 -3.28 3.04
N TYR A 25 -11.52 -4.55 3.36
CA TYR A 25 -10.44 -5.46 3.71
C TYR A 25 -9.56 -5.79 2.50
N ALA A 26 -10.17 -5.95 1.32
CA ALA A 26 -9.51 -6.52 0.14
C ALA A 26 -9.42 -5.58 -1.07
N THR A 27 -10.03 -4.39 -1.01
CA THR A 27 -10.05 -3.45 -2.14
C THR A 27 -8.98 -2.37 -1.97
N PRO A 28 -7.86 -2.44 -2.72
CA PRO A 28 -6.83 -1.43 -2.64
C PRO A 28 -7.25 -0.14 -3.36
N PRO A 29 -6.64 1.01 -3.03
CA PRO A 29 -6.68 2.19 -3.90
C PRO A 29 -5.92 1.94 -5.21
N PRO A 30 -6.01 2.85 -6.19
CA PRO A 30 -5.25 2.75 -7.43
C PRO A 30 -3.74 2.61 -7.16
N ALA A 31 -3.07 1.83 -8.01
CA ALA A 31 -1.62 1.65 -7.96
C ALA A 31 -0.88 2.95 -8.30
N LEU A 32 0.33 3.10 -7.76
CA LEU A 32 1.30 4.06 -8.27
C LEU A 32 1.72 3.67 -9.69
N ASP A 33 1.97 4.67 -10.52
CA ASP A 33 2.51 4.49 -11.86
C ASP A 33 3.97 4.01 -11.81
N ASP A 34 4.43 3.33 -12.87
CA ASP A 34 5.77 2.74 -12.98
C ASP A 34 6.89 3.78 -12.90
N ASP A 35 6.59 5.02 -13.27
CA ASP A 35 7.53 6.14 -13.24
C ASP A 35 7.35 7.04 -12.01
N ASP A 36 6.44 6.72 -11.09
CA ASP A 36 6.20 7.53 -9.88
C ASP A 36 7.42 7.51 -8.95
N GLU A 37 7.83 8.66 -8.43
CA GLU A 37 8.98 8.78 -7.51
C GLU A 37 8.71 8.13 -6.14
N ARG A 38 7.44 7.99 -5.75
CA ARG A 38 7.02 7.40 -4.48
C ARG A 38 7.10 5.88 -4.47
N LEU A 39 7.46 5.25 -5.59
CA LEU A 39 7.61 3.81 -5.66
C LEU A 39 8.65 3.33 -4.64
N PRO A 40 8.33 2.33 -3.79
CA PRO A 40 9.31 1.79 -2.83
C PRO A 40 10.58 1.27 -3.51
N ALA A 41 10.48 0.80 -4.76
CA ALA A 41 11.63 0.34 -5.54
C ALA A 41 12.68 1.43 -5.82
N LYS A 42 12.31 2.71 -5.67
CA LYS A 42 13.21 3.86 -5.84
C LYS A 42 13.79 4.36 -4.51
N ASP A 43 13.32 3.88 -3.36
CA ASP A 43 13.84 4.26 -2.04
C ASP A 43 15.01 3.32 -1.64
N PRO A 44 16.23 3.85 -1.42
CA PRO A 44 17.42 3.05 -1.08
C PRO A 44 17.27 2.12 0.12
N LYS A 45 16.39 2.46 1.07
CA LYS A 45 16.06 1.65 2.25
C LYS A 45 15.55 0.25 1.91
N TYR A 46 14.93 0.09 0.73
CA TYR A 46 14.37 -1.18 0.28
C TYR A 46 15.24 -1.87 -0.78
N SER A 47 16.50 -1.44 -0.95
CA SER A 47 17.41 -1.95 -1.99
C SER A 47 17.71 -3.45 -1.89
N GLU A 48 17.61 -4.05 -0.70
CA GLU A 48 17.80 -5.48 -0.48
C GLU A 48 16.50 -6.30 -0.64
N VAL A 49 15.35 -5.65 -0.85
CA VAL A 49 14.07 -6.34 -1.02
C VAL A 49 13.83 -6.63 -2.50
N PRO A 50 13.49 -7.88 -2.87
CA PRO A 50 13.13 -8.21 -4.25
C PRO A 50 12.02 -7.31 -4.78
N ILE A 51 12.21 -6.75 -5.98
CA ILE A 51 11.30 -5.73 -6.56
C ILE A 51 9.85 -6.22 -6.68
N ASN A 52 9.64 -7.52 -6.89
CA ASN A 52 8.32 -8.14 -6.98
C ASN A 52 7.58 -8.22 -5.64
N LEU A 53 8.26 -7.97 -4.52
CA LEU A 53 7.67 -7.91 -3.19
C LEU A 53 7.37 -6.46 -2.75
N LEU A 54 7.78 -5.47 -3.53
CA LEU A 54 7.54 -4.06 -3.23
C LEU A 54 6.18 -3.61 -3.82
N PRO A 55 5.21 -3.25 -2.98
CA PRO A 55 3.86 -2.97 -3.45
C PRO A 55 3.75 -1.57 -4.07
N LYS A 56 2.99 -1.47 -5.16
CA LYS A 56 2.55 -0.20 -5.75
C LYS A 56 1.22 0.31 -5.17
N THR A 57 0.46 -0.59 -4.53
CA THR A 57 -0.73 -0.31 -3.72
C THR A 57 -1.03 -1.50 -2.83
N GLU A 58 -1.71 -1.28 -1.70
CA GLU A 58 -2.11 -2.36 -0.80
C GLU A 58 -3.53 -2.15 -0.26
N ALA A 59 -4.23 -3.26 -0.04
CA ALA A 59 -5.37 -3.35 0.85
C ALA A 59 -4.93 -3.98 2.18
N LEU A 60 -5.79 -3.95 3.20
CA LEU A 60 -5.49 -4.56 4.50
C LEU A 60 -5.13 -6.05 4.36
N LYS A 61 -5.78 -6.78 3.44
CA LYS A 61 -5.45 -8.16 3.13
C LYS A 61 -3.97 -8.36 2.77
N HIS A 62 -3.42 -7.54 1.87
CA HIS A 62 -2.02 -7.68 1.44
C HIS A 62 -1.06 -7.42 2.60
N THR A 63 -1.38 -6.44 3.45
CA THR A 63 -0.62 -6.16 4.68
C THR A 63 -0.63 -7.37 5.62
N VAL A 64 -1.78 -8.02 5.82
CA VAL A 64 -1.88 -9.26 6.62
C VAL A 64 -1.05 -10.38 5.99
N ASP A 65 -1.16 -10.58 4.67
CA ASP A 65 -0.45 -11.65 3.95
C ASP A 65 1.07 -11.55 4.12
N ARG A 66 1.65 -10.33 4.13
CA ARG A 66 3.09 -10.14 4.37
C ARG A 66 3.49 -10.11 5.84
N PHE A 67 2.58 -9.71 6.74
CA PHE A 67 2.87 -9.57 8.17
C PHE A 67 2.87 -10.92 8.89
N ILE A 68 1.87 -11.78 8.64
CA ILE A 68 1.69 -13.04 9.36
C ILE A 68 2.92 -13.97 9.25
N PRO A 69 3.55 -14.17 8.07
CA PRO A 69 4.76 -15.00 7.97
C PRO A 69 5.90 -14.48 8.84
N TYR A 70 6.10 -13.16 8.89
CA TYR A 70 7.14 -12.55 9.72
C TYR A 70 6.84 -12.72 11.20
N TRP A 71 5.59 -12.45 11.61
CA TRP A 71 5.12 -12.62 12.98
C TRP A 71 5.37 -14.05 13.49
N LEU A 72 4.96 -15.06 12.72
CA LEU A 72 5.10 -16.47 13.10
C LEU A 72 6.55 -16.95 13.15
N LYS A 73 7.44 -16.37 12.33
CA LYS A 73 8.84 -16.79 12.23
C LYS A 73 9.75 -16.09 13.25
N GLU A 74 9.53 -14.80 13.51
CA GLU A 74 10.50 -13.96 14.20
C GLU A 74 9.97 -13.37 15.52
N ILE A 75 8.64 -13.25 15.73
CA ILE A 75 8.07 -12.55 16.90
C ILE A 75 7.38 -13.48 17.89
N VAL A 76 6.53 -14.40 17.42
CA VAL A 76 5.86 -15.42 18.26
C VAL A 76 6.79 -16.37 19.03
N PRO A 77 8.01 -16.73 18.56
CA PRO A 77 8.83 -17.75 19.20
C PRO A 77 8.92 -17.64 20.72
#